data_AF-A0A845Z5H4-F1
#
_entry.id   AF-A0A845Z5H4-F1
#
_cell.length_a   1.000
_cell.length_b   1.000
_cell.length_c   1.000
_cell.angle_alpha   90.00
_cell.angle_beta   90.00
_cell.angle_gamma   90.00
#
_symmetry.space_group_name_H-M   'P 1'
#
loop_
_entity.id
_entity.type
_entity.pdbx_description
1 polymer ?
#
loop_
_entity_poly.entity_id
_entity_poly.type
_entity_poly.pdbx_seq_one_letter_code
_entity_poly.pdbx_strand_id
1 'polypeptide(L)'
;MQLATENYLTQVSNWPTTGRHILAQFDENSVVVYQAYKPEIGNFAVSKGYFGGEFSLNRMSWIKTNFLWMMYRSGWGSKTGQEVILAVTIKRTAFDEILATAVHSKFIPTIYKTQEEWKELVRRSPVACKPPKNIDYPRQTPTKCLGYYAMANR
;
A
#
# COMPACT_ATOMS: atom_id res chain seq x y z
N MET A 1 -6.35 -12.32 -11.41
CA MET A 1 -7.49 -12.36 -10.47
C MET A 1 -8.53 -11.33 -10.91
N GLN A 2 -9.82 -11.67 -10.91
CA GLN A 2 -10.90 -10.69 -11.14
C GLN A 2 -11.16 -9.90 -9.85
N LEU A 3 -11.42 -8.60 -9.96
CA LEU A 3 -11.72 -7.78 -8.79
C LEU A 3 -13.13 -8.06 -8.29
N ALA A 4 -13.25 -8.45 -7.03
CA ALA A 4 -14.54 -8.53 -6.35
C ALA A 4 -14.92 -7.15 -5.81
N THR A 5 -16.17 -6.73 -5.94
CA THR A 5 -16.65 -5.45 -5.40
C THR A 5 -17.82 -5.70 -4.46
N GLU A 6 -17.86 -4.92 -3.38
CA GLU A 6 -18.91 -5.00 -2.37
C GLU A 6 -19.15 -3.58 -1.82
N ASN A 7 -20.37 -3.32 -1.32
CA ASN A 7 -20.65 -2.08 -0.63
C ASN A 7 -19.75 -1.96 0.62
N TYR A 8 -19.18 -0.78 0.82
CA TYR A 8 -18.29 -0.52 1.95
C TYR A 8 -18.94 -0.83 3.32
N LEU A 9 -20.20 -0.44 3.51
CA LEU A 9 -20.90 -0.64 4.78
C LEU A 9 -21.09 -2.13 5.09
N THR A 10 -21.35 -2.95 4.07
CA THR A 10 -21.40 -4.41 4.18
C THR A 10 -20.02 -5.00 4.46
N GLN A 11 -18.99 -4.49 3.80
CA GLN A 11 -17.63 -5.02 3.97
C GLN A 11 -17.08 -4.76 5.38
N VAL A 12 -17.35 -3.58 5.94
CA VAL A 12 -16.88 -3.18 7.28
C VAL A 12 -17.42 -4.08 8.37
N SER A 13 -18.66 -4.59 8.27
CA SER A 13 -19.22 -5.49 9.28
C SER A 13 -18.51 -6.84 9.35
N ASN A 14 -17.83 -7.24 8.27
CA ASN A 14 -17.13 -8.52 8.18
C ASN A 14 -15.63 -8.41 8.52
N TRP A 15 -15.12 -7.20 8.77
CA TRP A 15 -13.71 -7.01 9.09
C TRP A 15 -13.39 -7.40 10.53
N PRO A 16 -12.18 -7.94 10.78
CA PRO A 16 -11.70 -8.18 12.14
C PRO A 16 -11.78 -6.90 12.99
N THR A 17 -12.38 -7.02 14.17
CA THR A 17 -12.58 -5.89 15.10
C THR A 17 -11.42 -5.71 16.08
N THR A 18 -10.54 -6.72 16.19
CA THR A 18 -9.36 -6.73 17.06
C THR A 18 -8.15 -7.28 16.31
N GLY A 19 -6.95 -7.11 16.86
CA GLY A 19 -5.71 -7.61 16.26
C GLY A 19 -5.05 -6.65 15.27
N ARG A 20 -4.06 -7.16 14.53
CA ARG A 20 -3.30 -6.41 13.51
C ARG A 20 -3.49 -7.10 12.18
N HIS A 21 -4.33 -6.51 11.33
CA HIS A 21 -4.71 -7.10 10.05
C HIS A 21 -4.37 -6.16 8.90
N ILE A 22 -3.86 -6.75 7.81
CA ILE A 22 -3.78 -6.10 6.50
C ILE A 22 -5.00 -6.53 5.72
N LEU A 23 -5.86 -5.57 5.36
CA LEU A 23 -7.06 -5.83 4.56
C LEU A 23 -6.70 -5.68 3.09
N ALA A 24 -6.86 -6.76 2.33
CA ALA A 24 -6.55 -6.84 0.89
C ALA A 24 -7.49 -7.83 0.19
N GLN A 25 -7.67 -7.67 -1.12
CA GLN A 25 -8.18 -8.77 -1.94
C GLN A 25 -7.01 -9.68 -2.31
N PHE A 26 -7.15 -10.97 -2.03
CA PHE A 26 -6.12 -11.96 -2.31
C PHE A 26 -6.75 -13.32 -2.60
N ASP A 27 -5.99 -14.16 -3.29
CA ASP A 27 -6.24 -15.59 -3.42
C ASP A 27 -4.99 -16.36 -2.91
N GLU A 28 -4.93 -17.66 -3.17
CA GLU A 28 -3.82 -18.52 -2.75
C GLU A 28 -2.45 -18.02 -3.26
N ASN A 29 -2.42 -17.36 -4.43
CA ASN A 29 -1.19 -17.08 -5.15
C ASN A 29 -0.91 -15.58 -5.33
N SER A 30 -1.89 -14.72 -5.09
CA SER A 30 -1.81 -13.32 -5.44
C SER A 30 -2.52 -12.40 -4.47
N VAL A 31 -2.11 -11.13 -4.48
CA VAL A 31 -2.75 -10.04 -3.74
C VAL A 31 -2.86 -8.82 -4.64
N VAL A 32 -3.96 -8.10 -4.52
CA VAL A 32 -4.15 -6.82 -5.21
C VAL A 32 -3.66 -5.68 -4.36
N VAL A 33 -2.84 -4.84 -4.99
CA VAL A 33 -2.43 -3.56 -4.46
C VAL A 33 -2.80 -2.45 -5.44
N TYR A 34 -3.08 -1.29 -4.91
CA TYR A 34 -3.44 -0.11 -5.66
C TYR A 34 -2.27 0.86 -5.70
N GLN A 35 -2.04 1.47 -6.86
CA GLN A 35 -1.05 2.53 -7.08
C GLN A 35 -1.69 3.67 -7.87
N ALA A 36 -1.31 4.91 -7.58
CA ALA A 36 -1.81 6.09 -8.27
C ALA A 36 -0.68 6.72 -9.10
N TYR A 37 -1.00 7.10 -10.33
CA TYR A 37 -0.03 7.57 -11.31
C TYR A 37 -0.59 8.74 -12.13
N LYS A 38 0.33 9.50 -12.74
CA LYS A 38 0.01 10.42 -13.83
C LYS A 38 -0.53 9.67 -15.05
N PRO A 39 -1.36 10.28 -15.90
CA PRO A 39 -1.98 9.62 -17.05
C PRO A 39 -0.99 8.91 -17.97
N GLU A 40 0.19 9.47 -18.19
CA GLU A 40 1.20 8.90 -19.11
C GLU A 40 1.69 7.53 -18.62
N ILE A 41 1.87 7.37 -17.31
CA ILE A 41 2.29 6.08 -16.72
C ILE A 41 1.11 5.12 -16.65
N GLY A 42 -0.03 5.61 -16.15
CA GLY A 42 -1.22 4.78 -15.94
C GLY A 42 -1.77 4.18 -17.24
N ASN A 43 -1.95 5.03 -18.25
CA ASN A 43 -2.50 4.61 -19.54
C ASN A 43 -1.52 3.72 -20.31
N PHE A 44 -0.22 3.98 -20.21
CA PHE A 44 0.80 3.09 -20.77
C PHE A 44 0.68 1.69 -20.15
N ALA A 45 0.64 1.60 -18.83
CA ALA A 45 0.60 0.33 -18.12
C ALA A 45 -0.66 -0.49 -18.48
N VAL A 46 -1.82 0.16 -18.57
CA VAL A 46 -3.07 -0.50 -18.99
C VAL A 46 -3.00 -0.97 -20.45
N SER A 47 -2.48 -0.15 -21.35
CA SER A 47 -2.37 -0.48 -22.76
C SER A 47 -1.37 -1.61 -23.05
N LYS A 48 -0.25 -1.63 -22.33
CA LYS A 48 0.87 -2.55 -22.59
C LYS A 48 0.92 -3.77 -21.68
N GLY A 49 0.23 -3.73 -20.54
CA GLY A 49 0.26 -4.80 -19.55
C GLY A 49 1.54 -4.87 -18.71
N TYR A 50 2.40 -3.84 -18.77
CA TYR A 50 3.60 -3.72 -17.94
C TYR A 50 3.96 -2.24 -17.72
N PHE A 51 4.79 -1.97 -16.71
CA PHE A 51 5.28 -0.61 -16.44
C PHE A 51 6.48 -0.26 -17.33
N GLY A 52 6.39 0.87 -18.04
CA GLY A 52 7.44 1.38 -18.94
C GLY A 52 7.23 2.85 -19.29
N GLY A 53 7.97 3.35 -20.28
CA GLY A 53 7.90 4.75 -20.70
C GLY A 53 8.32 5.70 -19.59
N GLU A 54 7.40 6.55 -19.14
CA GLU A 54 7.61 7.56 -18.08
C GLU A 54 7.72 6.97 -16.67
N PHE A 55 7.55 5.65 -16.52
CA PHE A 55 7.71 4.97 -15.25
C PHE A 55 9.20 4.90 -14.84
N SER A 56 9.50 5.20 -13.58
CA SER A 56 10.87 5.22 -13.06
C SER A 56 11.10 4.13 -12.02
N LEU A 57 12.10 3.30 -12.28
CA LEU A 57 12.61 2.30 -11.33
C LEU A 57 13.37 2.95 -10.16
N ASN A 58 13.95 4.12 -10.38
CA ASN A 58 14.77 4.82 -9.37
C ASN A 58 13.95 5.55 -8.30
N ARG A 59 12.63 5.58 -8.42
CA ARG A 59 11.75 6.21 -7.43
C ARG A 59 11.03 5.16 -6.60
N MET A 60 10.81 5.51 -5.35
CA MET A 60 10.02 4.70 -4.44
C MET A 60 8.53 4.85 -4.75
N SER A 61 7.83 3.73 -4.94
CA SER A 61 6.40 3.69 -5.22
C SER A 61 5.59 3.29 -3.99
N TRP A 62 4.45 3.95 -3.78
CA TRP A 62 3.55 3.66 -2.66
C TRP A 62 2.44 2.71 -3.08
N ILE A 63 2.41 1.52 -2.50
CA ILE A 63 1.30 0.57 -2.64
C ILE A 63 0.28 0.69 -1.50
N LYS A 64 -0.98 0.40 -1.81
CA LYS A 64 -2.09 0.30 -0.84
C LYS A 64 -2.87 -0.98 -1.09
N THR A 65 -3.25 -1.70 -0.05
CA THR A 65 -4.08 -2.91 -0.21
C THR A 65 -5.58 -2.61 -0.26
N ASN A 66 -5.99 -1.36 -0.02
CA ASN A 66 -7.39 -0.94 0.03
C ASN A 66 -7.70 0.16 -1.02
N PHE A 67 -8.71 -0.09 -1.84
CA PHE A 67 -9.11 0.79 -2.94
C PHE A 67 -9.62 2.15 -2.46
N LEU A 68 -10.59 2.18 -1.55
CA LEU A 68 -11.17 3.44 -1.05
C LEU A 68 -10.13 4.30 -0.36
N TRP A 69 -9.17 3.66 0.31
CA TRP A 69 -8.05 4.36 0.90
C TRP A 69 -7.10 4.94 -0.15
N MET A 70 -6.89 4.26 -1.27
CA MET A 70 -6.17 4.84 -2.41
C MET A 70 -6.92 6.04 -2.97
N MET A 71 -8.22 5.92 -3.22
CA MET A 71 -9.04 7.00 -3.74
C MET A 71 -9.02 8.21 -2.82
N TYR A 72 -9.21 8.03 -1.52
CA TYR A 72 -9.09 9.14 -0.55
C TYR A 72 -7.73 9.84 -0.66
N ARG A 73 -6.63 9.08 -0.79
CA ARG A 73 -5.27 9.65 -0.86
C ARG A 73 -4.99 10.38 -2.17
N SER A 74 -5.50 9.89 -3.29
CA SER A 74 -5.39 10.55 -4.60
C SER A 74 -6.38 11.70 -4.79
N GLY A 75 -7.21 12.00 -3.78
CA GLY A 75 -8.27 13.00 -3.95
C GLY A 75 -9.30 12.55 -4.99
N TRP A 76 -9.62 11.26 -5.00
CA TRP A 76 -10.50 10.62 -5.97
C TRP A 76 -10.02 10.74 -7.42
N GLY A 77 -8.71 10.73 -7.63
CA GLY A 77 -8.11 10.88 -8.96
C GLY A 77 -8.04 12.33 -9.46
N SER A 78 -8.28 13.31 -8.60
CA SER A 78 -8.19 14.74 -8.99
C SER A 78 -6.82 15.36 -8.72
N LYS A 79 -5.97 14.74 -7.90
CA LYS A 79 -4.64 15.30 -7.58
C LYS A 79 -3.69 15.13 -8.75
N THR A 80 -2.97 16.21 -9.04
CA THR A 80 -1.90 16.22 -10.06
C THR A 80 -0.88 15.11 -9.78
N GLY A 81 -0.63 14.28 -10.79
CA GLY A 81 0.27 13.13 -10.75
C GLY A 81 -0.30 11.86 -10.11
N GLN A 82 -1.58 11.83 -9.75
CA GLN A 82 -2.30 10.70 -9.14
C GLN A 82 -3.70 10.49 -9.74
N GLU A 83 -3.86 10.81 -11.03
CA GLU A 83 -5.14 10.82 -11.73
C GLU A 83 -5.60 9.42 -12.14
N VAL A 84 -4.66 8.50 -12.42
CA VAL A 84 -4.95 7.13 -12.83
C VAL A 84 -4.62 6.16 -11.71
N ILE A 85 -5.61 5.40 -11.25
CA ILE A 85 -5.47 4.42 -10.18
C ILE A 85 -5.46 3.03 -10.80
N LEU A 86 -4.37 2.30 -10.61
CA LEU A 86 -4.21 0.94 -11.10
C LEU A 86 -4.41 -0.07 -9.98
N ALA A 87 -5.21 -1.09 -10.24
CA ALA A 87 -5.21 -2.32 -9.46
C ALA A 87 -4.12 -3.25 -10.04
N VAL A 88 -3.04 -3.43 -9.28
CA VAL A 88 -1.89 -4.26 -9.65
C VAL A 88 -1.97 -5.56 -8.86
N THR A 89 -1.98 -6.68 -9.58
CA THR A 89 -1.89 -8.01 -8.96
C THR A 89 -0.42 -8.37 -8.82
N ILE A 90 0.02 -8.71 -7.60
CA ILE A 90 1.37 -9.19 -7.34
C ILE A 90 1.32 -10.60 -6.73
N LYS A 91 2.40 -11.36 -6.88
CA LYS A 91 2.52 -12.68 -6.25
C LYS A 91 2.41 -12.55 -4.73
N ARG A 92 1.72 -13.48 -4.09
CA ARG A 92 1.56 -13.49 -2.65
C ARG A 92 2.90 -13.60 -1.93
N THR A 93 3.78 -14.49 -2.40
CA THR A 93 5.14 -14.64 -1.88
C THR A 93 5.94 -13.35 -1.96
N ALA A 94 5.87 -12.63 -3.08
CA ALA A 94 6.55 -11.34 -3.23
C ALA A 94 6.01 -10.31 -2.23
N PHE A 95 4.69 -10.26 -2.02
CA PHE A 95 4.10 -9.40 -1.00
C PHE A 95 4.60 -9.76 0.41
N ASP A 96 4.66 -11.04 0.75
CA ASP A 96 5.14 -11.49 2.05
C ASP A 96 6.64 -11.13 2.26
N GLU A 97 7.47 -11.22 1.22
CA GLU A 97 8.87 -10.75 1.24
C GLU A 97 8.98 -9.22 1.48
N ILE A 98 8.10 -8.44 0.83
CA ILE A 98 8.00 -7.00 1.04
C ILE A 98 7.64 -6.71 2.50
N LEU A 99 6.70 -7.46 3.08
CA LEU A 99 6.30 -7.31 4.48
C LEU A 99 7.42 -7.67 5.44
N ALA A 100 8.13 -8.77 5.18
CA ALA A 100 9.22 -9.25 6.03
C ALA A 100 10.43 -8.29 6.07
N THR A 101 10.62 -7.50 5.01
CA THR A 101 11.74 -6.55 4.89
C THR A 101 11.37 -5.11 5.22
N ALA A 102 10.08 -4.83 5.45
CA ALA A 102 9.58 -3.48 5.68
C ALA A 102 10.05 -2.89 7.02
N VAL A 103 10.62 -1.69 6.97
CA VAL A 103 11.01 -0.92 8.16
C VAL A 103 10.08 0.27 8.36
N HIS A 104 9.71 0.58 9.60
CA HIS A 104 8.84 1.73 9.86
C HIS A 104 9.50 3.04 9.41
N SER A 105 8.77 3.88 8.68
CA SER A 105 9.23 5.19 8.19
C SER A 105 9.42 6.22 9.32
N LYS A 106 9.15 5.83 10.57
CA LYS A 106 9.30 6.64 11.77
C LYS A 106 9.87 5.77 12.88
N PHE A 107 10.66 6.37 13.76
CA PHE A 107 11.12 5.73 14.97
C PHE A 107 9.94 5.42 15.89
N ILE A 108 9.86 4.17 16.32
CA ILE A 108 8.86 3.66 17.28
C ILE A 108 9.64 3.11 18.48
N PRO A 109 9.63 3.80 19.64
CA PRO A 109 10.43 3.43 20.81
C PRO A 109 10.13 2.03 21.37
N THR A 110 8.92 1.49 21.12
CA THR A 110 8.53 0.15 21.57
C THR A 110 9.04 -0.98 20.67
N ILE A 111 9.56 -0.65 19.48
CA ILE A 111 10.04 -1.62 18.48
C ILE A 111 11.56 -1.54 18.34
N TYR A 112 12.11 -0.33 18.31
CA TYR A 112 13.54 -0.10 18.10
C TYR A 112 14.21 0.35 19.38
N LYS A 113 15.42 -0.14 19.64
CA LYS A 113 16.16 0.19 20.87
C LYS A 113 16.70 1.61 20.82
N THR A 114 17.25 2.04 19.68
CA THR A 114 17.85 3.37 19.50
C THR A 114 17.49 4.00 18.16
N GLN A 115 17.59 5.33 18.08
CA GLN A 115 17.35 6.04 16.82
C GLN A 115 18.41 5.71 15.76
N GLU A 116 19.65 5.44 16.19
CA GLU A 116 20.79 5.11 15.35
C GLU A 116 20.58 3.77 14.65
N GLU A 117 20.17 2.74 15.40
CA GLU A 117 19.82 1.42 14.85
C GLU A 117 18.68 1.53 13.84
N TRP A 118 17.62 2.27 14.18
CA TRP A 118 16.50 2.50 13.27
C TRP A 118 16.93 3.22 11.97
N LYS A 119 17.76 4.26 12.05
CA LYS A 119 18.26 4.97 10.87
C LYS A 119 19.06 4.07 9.94
N GLU A 120 19.87 3.17 10.51
CA GLU A 120 20.64 2.20 9.71
C GLU A 120 19.72 1.16 9.05
N LEU A 121 18.70 0.67 9.76
CA LEU A 121 17.69 -0.23 9.18
C LEU A 121 16.92 0.44 8.03
N VAL A 122 16.51 1.70 8.19
CA VAL A 122 15.83 2.48 7.13
C VAL A 122 16.76 2.69 5.93
N ARG A 123 18.06 2.91 6.15
CA ARG A 123 19.04 3.08 5.07
C ARG A 123 19.25 1.79 4.26
N ARG A 124 19.23 0.63 4.92
CA ARG A 124 19.46 -0.68 4.29
C ARG A 124 18.22 -1.24 3.63
N SER A 125 17.04 -0.98 4.17
CA SER A 125 15.81 -1.56 3.65
C SER A 125 15.34 -0.83 2.39
N PRO A 126 15.06 -1.55 1.29
CA PRO A 126 14.41 -0.97 0.12
C PRO A 126 12.91 -0.71 0.34
N VAL A 127 12.36 -1.11 1.50
CA VAL A 127 10.94 -1.03 1.81
C VAL A 127 10.70 -0.25 3.11
N ALA A 128 9.93 0.83 3.01
CA ALA A 128 9.48 1.59 4.18
C ALA A 128 7.97 1.42 4.40
N CYS A 129 7.56 1.04 5.62
CA CYS A 129 6.16 1.01 6.03
C CYS A 129 5.80 2.30 6.76
N LYS A 130 4.73 2.97 6.34
CA LYS A 130 4.19 4.12 7.06
C LYS A 130 2.87 3.75 7.72
N PRO A 131 2.81 3.67 9.06
CA PRO A 131 1.54 3.44 9.73
C PRO A 131 0.59 4.62 9.47
N PRO A 132 -0.72 4.36 9.41
CA PRO A 132 -1.71 5.41 9.26
C PRO A 132 -1.62 6.37 10.46
N LYS A 133 -1.59 7.69 10.21
CA LYS A 133 -1.80 8.68 11.26
C LYS A 133 -3.30 8.77 11.51
N ASN A 134 -3.77 8.60 12.76
CA ASN A 134 -5.14 8.82 13.21
C ASN A 134 -6.18 8.72 12.10
N ILE A 135 -6.51 7.49 11.69
CA ILE A 135 -7.69 7.29 10.85
C ILE A 135 -8.89 7.33 11.80
N ASP A 136 -9.46 8.53 11.92
CA ASP A 136 -10.77 8.74 12.52
C ASP A 136 -11.82 8.26 11.50
N TYR A 137 -12.00 6.95 11.40
CA TYR A 137 -13.30 6.43 10.94
C TYR A 137 -14.26 6.62 12.12
N PRO A 138 -15.49 7.10 11.89
CA PRO A 138 -16.43 7.30 12.98
C PRO A 138 -16.61 5.97 13.74
N ARG A 139 -16.20 5.98 15.01
CA ARG A 139 -16.24 4.93 16.03
C ARG A 139 -15.11 3.88 16.01
N GLN A 140 -14.21 4.06 16.99
CA GLN A 140 -13.52 3.03 17.80
C GLN A 140 -13.15 1.72 17.09
N THR A 141 -11.92 1.60 16.61
CA THR A 141 -11.25 0.28 16.54
C THR A 141 -9.73 0.45 16.76
N PRO A 142 -9.13 -0.30 17.70
CA PRO A 142 -7.69 -0.26 17.94
C PRO A 142 -6.95 -0.90 16.76
N THR A 143 -6.10 -0.12 16.08
CA THR A 143 -5.07 -0.58 15.12
C THR A 143 -5.56 -1.38 13.90
N LYS A 144 -6.30 -0.73 13.01
CA LYS A 144 -6.38 -1.16 11.60
C LYS A 144 -5.05 -0.84 10.89
N CYS A 145 -4.22 -1.86 10.65
CA CYS A 145 -3.04 -1.73 9.78
C CYS A 145 -3.49 -1.70 8.32
N LEU A 146 -4.09 -0.58 7.92
CA LEU A 146 -3.99 -0.12 6.55
C LEU A 146 -2.49 0.18 6.36
N GLY A 147 -1.72 -0.78 5.85
CA GLY A 147 -0.28 -0.64 5.65
C GLY A 147 -0.01 0.10 4.34
N TYR A 148 0.78 1.17 4.38
CA TYR A 148 1.41 1.70 3.18
C TYR A 148 2.83 1.16 3.11
N TYR A 149 3.17 0.53 1.99
CA TYR A 149 4.54 0.12 1.71
C TYR A 149 5.08 0.99 0.59
N ALA A 150 6.19 1.65 0.88
CA ALA A 150 6.99 2.36 -0.09
C ALA A 150 8.04 1.36 -0.56
N MET A 151 8.02 0.98 -1.83
CA MET A 151 8.97 0.03 -2.41
C MET A 151 9.89 0.74 -3.39
N ALA A 152 11.19 0.52 -3.28
CA ALA A 152 12.09 0.76 -4.40
C ALA A 152 11.67 -0.16 -5.56
N ASN A 153 11.36 0.42 -6.71
CA ASN A 153 11.02 -0.33 -7.91
C ASN A 153 12.30 -0.98 -8.46
N ARG A 154 12.63 -2.21 -8.04
CA ARG A 154 13.70 -2.99 -8.69
C ARG A 154 13.13 -3.82 -9.83
#